data_AF-A0A842HJS4-F1
#
_entry.id   AF-A0A842HJS4-F1
#
_cell.length_a   1.000
_cell.length_b   1.000
_cell.length_c   1.000
_cell.angle_alpha   90.00
_cell.angle_beta   90.00
_cell.angle_gamma   90.00
#
_symmetry.space_group_name_H-M   'P 1'
#
loop_
_entity.id
_entity.type
_entity.pdbx_description
1 polymer ?
#
loop_
_entity_poly.entity_id
_entity_poly.type
_entity_poly.pdbx_seq_one_letter_code
_entity_poly.pdbx_strand_id
1 'polypeptide(L)'
;MAQTNQETVYDLLVRNIPRELVMGLEEAKLVGAQRAYAAARGMDDGHLPSVVGQLRHFHMNESFHRALAVADASPSPLRGNQIVTGRSGIFTLARFNTKYGVWNSGRRSETRKQMSLANAAIEPLVQPGLFSGYVEPSQAVVFVVACFAGSLHSQPDTPVSIEIAVPDRHMQGWLFREPIDAFIKRYDQQSTAGQDDLAVPKLKKNIGKQQDKDGTGS
;
A
#
# COMPACT_ATOMS: atom_id res chain seq x y z
N MET A 1 1.14 -32.10 -8.00
CA MET A 1 0.55 -30.93 -8.70
C MET A 1 1.10 -29.71 -7.98
N ALA A 2 1.90 -28.90 -8.67
CA ALA A 2 2.53 -27.72 -8.08
C ALA A 2 1.44 -26.73 -7.68
N GLN A 3 1.51 -26.20 -6.46
CA GLN A 3 0.72 -25.04 -6.06
C GLN A 3 1.07 -23.90 -7.01
N THR A 4 0.19 -23.59 -7.95
CA THR A 4 0.24 -22.32 -8.68
C THR A 4 0.19 -21.21 -7.65
N ASN A 5 1.28 -20.43 -7.53
CA ASN A 5 1.35 -19.24 -6.68
C ASN A 5 0.10 -18.39 -6.92
N GLN A 6 -0.81 -18.38 -5.95
CA GLN A 6 -2.05 -17.63 -6.05
C GLN A 6 -1.68 -16.17 -5.76
N GLU A 7 -1.62 -15.35 -6.81
CA GLU A 7 -1.32 -13.91 -6.71
C GLU A 7 -2.18 -13.26 -5.64
N THR A 8 -1.57 -12.51 -4.73
CA THR A 8 -2.28 -11.81 -3.64
C THR A 8 -2.47 -10.33 -3.96
N VAL A 9 -3.40 -9.66 -3.26
CA VAL A 9 -3.56 -8.20 -3.35
C VAL A 9 -2.24 -7.48 -3.04
N TYR A 10 -1.47 -8.04 -2.11
CA TYR A 10 -0.15 -7.55 -1.76
C TYR A 10 0.82 -7.60 -2.95
N ASP A 11 0.91 -8.73 -3.64
CA ASP A 11 1.81 -8.91 -4.79
C ASP A 11 1.49 -7.89 -5.90
N LEU A 12 0.19 -7.66 -6.14
CA LEU A 12 -0.27 -6.63 -7.06
C LEU A 12 0.19 -5.22 -6.64
N LEU A 13 0.08 -4.88 -5.36
CA LEU A 13 0.46 -3.56 -4.85
C LEU A 13 1.96 -3.31 -5.02
N VAL A 14 2.82 -4.23 -4.58
CA VAL A 14 4.29 -4.06 -4.68
C VAL A 14 4.77 -4.07 -6.14
N ARG A 15 4.14 -4.88 -7.00
CA ARG A 15 4.44 -4.92 -8.44
C ARG A 15 4.12 -3.60 -9.16
N ASN A 16 3.07 -2.91 -8.75
CA ASN A 16 2.53 -1.75 -9.48
C ASN A 16 2.83 -0.40 -8.84
N ILE A 17 3.25 -0.35 -7.58
CA ILE A 17 3.52 0.88 -6.85
C ILE A 17 5.00 0.87 -6.44
N PRO A 18 5.83 1.79 -6.94
CA PRO A 18 7.22 1.87 -6.54
C PRO A 18 7.38 2.15 -5.04
N ARG A 19 8.37 1.53 -4.40
CA ARG A 19 8.71 1.74 -2.99
C ARG A 19 8.87 3.21 -2.63
N GLU A 20 9.61 3.95 -3.45
CA GLU A 20 9.88 5.38 -3.24
C GLU A 20 8.62 6.23 -3.32
N LEU A 21 7.65 5.83 -4.16
CA LEU A 21 6.35 6.49 -4.20
C LEU A 21 5.60 6.27 -2.89
N VAL A 22 5.56 5.04 -2.36
CA VAL A 22 4.91 4.76 -1.06
C VAL A 22 5.50 5.61 0.06
N MET A 23 6.83 5.67 0.14
CA MET A 23 7.54 6.49 1.14
C MET A 23 7.23 7.98 0.97
N GLY A 24 7.24 8.49 -0.27
CA GLY A 24 6.87 9.88 -0.54
C GLY A 24 5.41 10.20 -0.15
N LEU A 25 4.48 9.25 -0.33
CA LEU A 25 3.08 9.44 0.09
C LEU A 25 2.92 9.39 1.61
N GLU A 26 3.70 8.58 2.32
CA GLU A 26 3.78 8.59 3.79
C GLU A 26 4.25 9.95 4.29
N GLU A 27 5.41 10.42 3.80
CA GLU A 27 5.97 11.71 4.17
C GLU A 27 5.00 12.86 3.86
N ALA A 28 4.35 12.83 2.69
CA ALA A 28 3.35 13.82 2.30
C ALA A 28 2.19 13.93 3.31
N LYS A 29 1.78 12.81 3.92
CA LYS A 29 0.74 12.80 4.94
C LYS A 29 1.23 13.42 6.25
N LEU A 30 2.45 13.10 6.68
CA LEU A 30 3.08 13.67 7.87
C LEU A 30 3.23 15.19 7.71
N VAL A 31 3.90 15.64 6.64
CA VAL A 31 4.14 17.06 6.37
C VAL A 31 2.84 17.84 6.21
N GLY A 32 1.85 17.26 5.50
CA GLY A 32 0.54 17.89 5.33
C GLY A 32 -0.21 18.05 6.66
N ALA A 33 -0.12 17.08 7.57
CA ALA A 33 -0.73 17.15 8.90
C ALA A 33 -0.06 18.22 9.78
N GLN A 34 1.27 18.26 9.79
CA GLN A 34 2.04 19.25 10.55
C GLN A 34 1.74 20.67 10.10
N ARG A 35 1.73 20.92 8.79
CA ARG A 35 1.40 22.24 8.22
C ARG A 35 -0.02 22.67 8.58
N ALA A 36 -0.97 21.75 8.48
CA ALA A 36 -2.36 22.02 8.83
C ALA A 36 -2.55 22.39 10.30
N TYR A 37 -1.90 21.68 11.22
CA TYR A 37 -1.99 22.04 12.63
C TYR A 37 -1.24 23.34 12.94
N ALA A 38 -0.05 23.55 12.37
CA ALA A 38 0.71 24.78 12.54
C ALA A 38 -0.09 26.01 12.09
N ALA A 39 -0.81 25.93 10.96
CA ALA A 39 -1.67 27.00 10.47
C ALA A 39 -2.94 27.23 11.30
N ALA A 40 -3.38 26.23 12.07
CA ALA A 40 -4.54 26.34 12.96
C ALA A 40 -4.18 26.73 14.41
N ARG A 41 -2.91 26.59 14.79
CA ARG A 41 -2.44 26.77 16.17
C ARG A 41 -2.63 28.23 16.58
N GLY A 42 -3.53 28.45 17.55
CA GLY A 42 -3.91 29.79 18.02
C GLY A 42 -5.39 30.11 17.82
N MET A 43 -6.14 29.27 17.11
CA MET A 43 -7.60 29.34 17.09
C MET A 43 -8.18 28.94 18.45
N ASP A 44 -9.36 29.49 18.76
CA ASP A 44 -10.15 29.09 19.92
C ASP A 44 -10.44 27.58 19.93
N ASP A 45 -10.42 26.96 21.12
CA ASP A 45 -10.59 25.52 21.29
C ASP A 45 -11.92 25.00 20.72
N GLY A 46 -12.98 25.81 20.73
CA GLY A 46 -14.28 25.45 20.15
C GLY A 46 -14.27 25.39 18.62
N HIS A 47 -13.40 26.17 17.96
CA HIS A 47 -13.26 26.20 16.51
C HIS A 47 -12.13 25.32 15.98
N LEU A 48 -11.12 25.06 16.81
CA LEU A 48 -9.89 24.38 16.43
C LEU A 48 -10.12 23.03 15.71
N PRO A 49 -11.03 22.12 16.15
CA PRO A 49 -11.28 20.86 15.45
C PRO A 49 -11.75 21.03 14.01
N SER A 50 -12.66 21.97 13.76
CA SER A 50 -13.20 22.25 12.43
C SER A 50 -12.14 22.85 11.51
N VAL A 51 -11.38 23.82 12.03
CA VAL A 51 -10.32 24.49 11.28
C VAL A 51 -9.20 23.52 10.92
N VAL A 52 -8.71 22.74 11.90
CA VAL A 52 -7.70 21.70 11.67
C VAL A 52 -8.20 20.66 10.67
N GLY A 53 -9.47 20.24 10.75
CA GLY A 53 -10.06 19.31 9.79
C GLY A 53 -10.00 19.82 8.35
N GLN A 54 -10.38 21.09 8.14
CA GLN A 54 -10.35 21.72 6.82
C GLN A 54 -8.93 21.94 6.32
N LEU A 55 -8.03 22.44 7.16
CA LEU A 55 -6.62 22.67 6.79
C LEU A 55 -5.89 21.35 6.50
N ARG A 56 -6.19 20.28 7.25
CA ARG A 56 -5.68 18.92 6.94
C ARG A 56 -6.19 18.45 5.59
N HIS A 57 -7.44 18.78 5.23
CA HIS A 57 -7.92 18.47 3.89
C HIS A 57 -7.07 19.17 2.82
N PHE A 58 -6.80 20.47 2.94
CA PHE A 58 -6.05 21.22 1.94
C PHE A 58 -4.55 20.87 1.91
N HIS A 59 -3.84 21.02 3.02
CA HIS A 59 -2.40 20.80 3.04
C HIS A 59 -2.00 19.35 2.73
N MET A 60 -2.80 18.36 3.17
CA MET A 60 -2.52 16.98 2.82
C MET A 60 -2.88 16.68 1.36
N ASN A 61 -3.83 17.39 0.73
CA ASN A 61 -4.04 17.31 -0.71
C ASN A 61 -2.83 17.84 -1.47
N GLU A 62 -2.33 19.02 -1.11
CA GLU A 62 -1.20 19.64 -1.79
C GLU A 62 0.09 18.84 -1.63
N SER A 63 0.37 18.34 -0.43
CA SER A 63 1.55 17.50 -0.20
C SER A 63 1.43 16.16 -0.95
N PHE A 64 0.24 15.56 -0.97
CA PHE A 64 -0.01 14.33 -1.73
C PHE A 64 0.14 14.56 -3.24
N HIS A 65 -0.38 15.68 -3.76
CA HIS A 65 -0.18 16.09 -5.15
C HIS A 65 1.30 16.24 -5.50
N ARG A 66 2.08 16.92 -4.64
CA ARG A 66 3.54 17.08 -4.86
C ARG A 66 4.26 15.74 -4.90
N ALA A 67 3.97 14.83 -3.96
CA ALA A 67 4.58 13.51 -3.94
C ALA A 67 4.24 12.70 -5.21
N LEU A 68 2.99 12.75 -5.65
CA LEU A 68 2.57 12.13 -6.92
C LEU A 68 3.28 12.76 -8.12
N ALA A 69 3.40 14.10 -8.18
CA ALA A 69 4.06 14.79 -9.27
C ALA A 69 5.55 14.44 -9.37
N VAL A 70 6.26 14.37 -8.23
CA VAL A 70 7.68 14.01 -8.18
C VAL A 70 7.91 12.58 -8.66
N ALA A 71 6.96 11.68 -8.39
CA ALA A 71 7.01 10.28 -8.81
C ALA A 71 6.42 10.02 -10.21
N ASP A 72 6.10 11.07 -10.97
CA ASP A 72 5.43 10.99 -12.28
C ASP A 72 4.11 10.19 -12.28
N ALA A 73 3.43 10.17 -11.13
CA ALA A 73 2.19 9.41 -10.91
C ALA A 73 0.94 10.19 -11.38
N SER A 74 1.05 11.01 -12.43
CA SER A 74 -0.06 11.73 -13.10
C SER A 74 -1.12 12.29 -12.13
N PRO A 75 -0.77 13.22 -11.22
CA PRO A 75 -1.71 13.74 -10.24
C PRO A 75 -2.88 14.49 -10.89
N SER A 76 -4.08 14.33 -10.33
CA SER A 76 -5.23 15.14 -10.68
C SER A 76 -5.06 16.59 -10.19
N PRO A 77 -5.60 17.58 -10.91
CA PRO A 77 -5.41 18.98 -10.56
C PRO A 77 -6.04 19.31 -9.20
N LEU A 78 -5.37 20.18 -8.44
CA LEU A 78 -5.92 20.74 -7.20
C LEU A 78 -7.12 21.64 -7.52
N ARG A 79 -8.31 21.26 -7.04
CA ARG A 79 -9.56 22.01 -7.27
C ARG A 79 -10.49 21.97 -6.05
N GLY A 80 -10.67 23.10 -5.40
CA GLY A 80 -11.61 23.25 -4.27
C GLY A 80 -11.43 22.15 -3.22
N ASN A 81 -12.53 21.45 -2.91
CA ASN A 81 -12.56 20.34 -1.94
C ASN A 81 -12.39 18.95 -2.59
N GLN A 82 -11.99 18.86 -3.86
CA GLN A 82 -11.79 17.58 -4.52
C GLN A 82 -10.58 16.85 -3.91
N ILE A 83 -10.68 15.53 -3.77
CA ILE A 83 -9.52 14.72 -3.37
C ILE A 83 -8.56 14.60 -4.56
N VAL A 84 -7.28 14.74 -4.28
CA VAL A 84 -6.24 14.45 -5.27
C VAL A 84 -6.11 12.94 -5.44
N THR A 85 -5.97 12.53 -6.69
CA THR A 85 -5.69 11.16 -7.11
C THR A 85 -4.44 11.14 -7.97
N GLY A 86 -3.73 10.03 -8.01
CA GLY A 86 -2.68 9.78 -9.01
C GLY A 86 -2.78 8.36 -9.54
N ARG A 87 -1.91 7.99 -10.47
CA ARG A 87 -1.88 6.67 -11.09
C ARG A 87 -0.48 6.07 -11.02
N SER A 88 -0.39 4.80 -10.60
CA SER A 88 0.82 3.99 -10.64
C SER A 88 0.46 2.59 -11.09
N GLY A 89 0.94 2.18 -12.26
CA GLY A 89 0.51 0.96 -12.93
C GLY A 89 -1.02 0.90 -13.10
N ILE A 90 -1.63 -0.17 -12.59
CA ILE A 90 -3.09 -0.36 -12.60
C ILE A 90 -3.80 0.43 -11.50
N PHE A 91 -3.09 0.92 -10.49
CA PHE A 91 -3.70 1.53 -9.30
C PHE A 91 -3.91 3.04 -9.48
N THR A 92 -5.13 3.47 -9.18
CA THR A 92 -5.41 4.84 -8.80
C THR A 92 -5.10 4.99 -7.31
N LEU A 93 -4.18 5.90 -7.00
CA LEU A 93 -3.77 6.24 -5.64
C LEU A 93 -4.63 7.40 -5.16
N ALA A 94 -5.34 7.21 -4.06
CA ALA A 94 -6.18 8.23 -3.47
C ALA A 94 -5.91 8.39 -1.97
N ARG A 95 -6.50 9.40 -1.35
CA ARG A 95 -6.19 9.75 0.04
C ARG A 95 -7.43 10.14 0.82
N PHE A 96 -7.49 9.74 2.08
CA PHE A 96 -8.42 10.32 3.04
C PHE A 96 -7.85 10.29 4.46
N ASN A 97 -8.58 10.93 5.38
CA ASN A 97 -8.25 10.99 6.79
C ASN A 97 -9.39 10.39 7.59
N THR A 98 -9.07 9.72 8.70
CA THR A 98 -10.08 9.18 9.62
C THR A 98 -9.62 9.29 11.06
N LYS A 99 -10.53 8.98 12.00
CA LYS A 99 -10.18 8.80 13.41
C LYS A 99 -9.62 7.39 13.60
N TYR A 100 -8.56 7.27 14.39
CA TYR A 100 -7.98 5.99 14.75
C TYR A 100 -9.04 5.06 15.35
N GLY A 101 -9.05 3.79 14.93
CA GLY A 101 -10.06 2.81 15.32
C GLY A 101 -11.44 2.97 14.67
N VAL A 102 -11.74 4.07 13.97
CA VAL A 102 -13.05 4.32 13.35
C VAL A 102 -12.91 4.45 11.83
N TRP A 103 -13.39 3.46 11.08
CA TRP A 103 -13.22 3.39 9.62
C TRP A 103 -14.50 3.63 8.81
N ASN A 104 -15.64 3.79 9.49
CA ASN A 104 -16.94 4.03 8.86
C ASN A 104 -16.97 5.36 8.07
N SER A 105 -16.07 6.29 8.38
CA SER A 105 -15.97 7.59 7.71
C SER A 105 -15.59 7.46 6.23
N GLY A 106 -14.85 6.40 5.86
CA GLY A 106 -14.46 6.10 4.48
C GLY A 106 -15.68 6.03 3.56
N ARG A 107 -16.73 5.32 4.01
CA ARG A 107 -17.99 5.05 3.31
C ARG A 107 -18.87 6.26 3.05
N ARG A 108 -18.60 7.41 3.67
CA ARG A 108 -19.47 8.59 3.55
C ARG A 108 -19.28 9.35 2.25
N SER A 109 -18.17 9.13 1.55
CA SER A 109 -17.87 9.83 0.29
C SER A 109 -18.35 9.02 -0.89
N GLU A 110 -19.27 9.60 -1.66
CA GLU A 110 -19.75 8.99 -2.90
C GLU A 110 -18.64 8.86 -3.94
N THR A 111 -17.76 9.86 -4.05
CA THR A 111 -16.57 9.79 -4.90
C THR A 111 -15.69 8.59 -4.56
N ARG A 112 -15.45 8.31 -3.27
CA ARG A 112 -14.64 7.16 -2.88
C ARG A 112 -15.32 5.83 -3.21
N LYS A 113 -16.63 5.70 -3.00
CA LYS A 113 -17.38 4.51 -3.42
C LYS A 113 -17.32 4.30 -4.94
N GLN A 114 -17.54 5.36 -5.72
CA GLN A 114 -17.50 5.28 -7.18
C GLN A 114 -16.13 4.82 -7.68
N MET A 115 -15.05 5.34 -7.09
CA MET A 115 -13.69 4.88 -7.39
C MET A 115 -13.50 3.41 -7.00
N SER A 116 -13.96 3.02 -5.81
CA SER A 116 -13.80 1.65 -5.30
C SER A 116 -14.43 0.58 -6.21
N LEU A 117 -15.42 0.91 -7.05
CA LEU A 117 -16.02 -0.05 -8.00
C LEU A 117 -14.99 -0.79 -8.85
N ALA A 118 -13.85 -0.16 -9.17
CA ALA A 118 -12.76 -0.80 -9.91
C ALA A 118 -12.16 -2.01 -9.18
N ASN A 119 -12.23 -2.06 -7.85
CA ASN A 119 -11.71 -3.16 -7.04
C ASN A 119 -12.52 -4.46 -7.16
N ALA A 120 -13.66 -4.45 -7.84
CA ALA A 120 -14.42 -5.66 -8.17
C ALA A 120 -13.56 -6.73 -8.88
N ALA A 121 -12.54 -6.31 -9.64
CA ALA A 121 -11.62 -7.22 -10.32
C ALA A 121 -10.58 -7.87 -9.37
N ILE A 122 -10.30 -7.25 -8.22
CA ILE A 122 -9.33 -7.74 -7.22
C ILE A 122 -10.01 -8.61 -6.16
N GLU A 123 -11.31 -8.42 -5.91
CA GLU A 123 -12.06 -9.19 -4.91
C GLU A 123 -11.88 -10.72 -4.99
N PRO A 124 -11.86 -11.37 -6.19
CA PRO A 124 -11.67 -12.81 -6.28
C PRO A 124 -10.36 -13.33 -5.70
N LEU A 125 -9.34 -12.47 -5.51
CA LEU A 125 -8.08 -12.85 -4.85
C LEU A 125 -8.23 -13.09 -3.35
N VAL A 126 -9.23 -12.46 -2.72
CA VAL A 126 -9.51 -12.60 -1.28
C VAL A 126 -10.70 -13.51 -1.05
N GLN A 127 -11.75 -13.34 -1.85
CA GLN A 127 -12.96 -14.13 -1.78
C GLN A 127 -13.35 -14.59 -3.18
N PRO A 128 -12.88 -15.77 -3.60
CA PRO A 128 -13.22 -16.34 -4.91
C PRO A 128 -14.74 -16.50 -5.04
N GLY A 129 -15.31 -15.96 -6.11
CA GLY A 129 -16.71 -16.18 -6.44
C GLY A 129 -16.94 -17.62 -6.89
N LEU A 130 -18.09 -18.20 -6.57
CA LEU A 130 -18.43 -19.59 -6.92
C LEU A 130 -18.45 -19.83 -8.44
N PHE A 131 -18.69 -18.77 -9.24
CA PHE A 131 -18.92 -18.85 -10.68
C PHE A 131 -18.06 -17.87 -11.51
N SER A 132 -17.12 -17.15 -10.90
CA SER A 132 -16.31 -16.14 -11.58
C SER A 132 -14.82 -16.42 -11.35
N GLY A 133 -14.12 -16.81 -12.41
CA GLY A 133 -12.66 -16.94 -12.39
C GLY A 133 -11.97 -15.60 -12.20
N TYR A 134 -10.77 -15.63 -11.62
CA TYR A 134 -9.92 -14.45 -11.55
C TYR A 134 -9.55 -13.98 -12.97
N VAL A 135 -9.66 -12.67 -13.19
CA VAL A 135 -9.20 -11.99 -14.40
C VAL A 135 -8.21 -10.93 -13.94
N GLU A 136 -7.08 -10.83 -14.63
CA GLU A 136 -6.05 -9.85 -14.26
C GLU A 136 -6.64 -8.42 -14.29
N PRO A 137 -6.55 -7.67 -13.20
CA PRO A 137 -7.17 -6.35 -13.08
C PRO A 137 -6.44 -5.32 -13.94
N SER A 138 -7.16 -4.63 -14.82
CA SER A 138 -6.63 -3.50 -15.60
C SER A 138 -6.65 -2.18 -14.84
N GLN A 139 -7.50 -2.09 -13.81
CA GLN A 139 -7.69 -0.92 -12.96
C GLN A 139 -8.05 -1.33 -11.54
N ALA A 140 -7.54 -0.59 -10.58
CA ALA A 140 -7.85 -0.74 -9.17
C ALA A 140 -7.63 0.56 -8.41
N VAL A 141 -8.05 0.61 -7.15
CA VAL A 141 -7.92 1.77 -6.27
C VAL A 141 -7.37 1.36 -4.92
N VAL A 142 -6.36 2.11 -4.48
CA VAL A 142 -5.78 2.01 -3.15
C VAL A 142 -5.77 3.37 -2.48
N PHE A 143 -6.00 3.38 -1.17
CA PHE A 143 -6.04 4.58 -0.38
C PHE A 143 -4.85 4.64 0.58
N VAL A 144 -4.18 5.79 0.63
CA VAL A 144 -3.27 6.15 1.71
C VAL A 144 -4.07 6.93 2.76
N VAL A 145 -4.19 6.35 3.94
CA VAL A 145 -5.12 6.79 4.99
C VAL A 145 -4.36 7.28 6.19
N ALA A 146 -4.60 8.53 6.59
CA ALA A 146 -4.06 9.05 7.85
C ALA A 146 -5.10 8.91 8.97
N CYS A 147 -4.73 8.17 10.01
CA CYS A 147 -5.54 7.91 11.18
C CYS A 147 -5.12 8.85 12.31
N PHE A 148 -5.97 9.80 12.67
CA PHE A 148 -5.70 10.76 13.74
C PHE A 148 -6.33 10.34 15.06
N ALA A 149 -5.76 10.79 16.17
CA ALA A 149 -6.40 10.66 17.47
C ALA A 149 -7.81 11.28 17.46
N GLY A 150 -8.70 10.75 18.29
CA GLY A 150 -10.08 11.25 18.41
C GLY A 150 -10.16 12.65 19.04
N SER A 151 -9.08 13.11 19.66
CA SER A 151 -8.94 14.38 20.37
C SER A 151 -7.70 15.13 19.85
N LEU A 152 -7.80 16.46 19.76
CA LEU A 152 -6.66 17.32 19.43
C LEU A 152 -5.70 17.55 20.61
N HIS A 153 -6.02 17.08 21.80
CA HIS A 153 -5.09 17.13 22.94
C HIS A 153 -4.02 16.05 22.89
N SER A 154 -4.12 15.09 21.96
CA SER A 154 -3.16 14.02 21.77
C SER A 154 -2.59 14.07 20.36
N GLN A 155 -1.35 14.54 20.23
CA GLN A 155 -0.58 14.60 18.98
C GLN A 155 -1.39 15.16 17.77
N PRO A 156 -1.88 16.41 17.84
CA PRO A 156 -2.74 16.97 16.79
C PRO A 156 -2.02 17.31 15.49
N ASP A 157 -0.69 17.38 15.48
CA ASP A 157 0.12 17.66 14.29
C ASP A 157 0.50 16.39 13.51
N THR A 158 0.32 15.22 14.10
CA THR A 158 0.82 13.96 13.54
C THR A 158 -0.28 12.88 13.54
N PRO A 159 -0.47 12.12 12.45
CA PRO A 159 -1.30 10.93 12.48
C PRO A 159 -0.78 9.90 13.48
N VAL A 160 -1.67 9.21 14.19
CA VAL A 160 -1.34 8.06 15.04
C VAL A 160 -0.85 6.88 14.20
N SER A 161 -1.41 6.72 13.01
CA SER A 161 -1.01 5.71 12.04
C SER A 161 -1.25 6.23 10.62
N ILE A 162 -0.41 5.81 9.69
CA ILE A 162 -0.66 5.95 8.25
C ILE A 162 -0.79 4.53 7.71
N GLU A 163 -1.90 4.25 7.03
CA GLU A 163 -2.21 2.93 6.51
C GLU A 163 -2.36 2.97 5.00
N ILE A 164 -2.02 1.85 4.36
CA ILE A 164 -2.39 1.56 2.99
C ILE A 164 -3.58 0.61 2.99
N ALA A 165 -4.64 0.95 2.25
CA ALA A 165 -5.88 0.20 2.30
C ALA A 165 -6.54 0.05 0.92
N VAL A 166 -6.88 -1.19 0.57
CA VAL A 166 -7.65 -1.54 -0.63
C VAL A 166 -9.04 -1.95 -0.17
N PRO A 167 -10.09 -1.13 -0.43
CA PRO A 167 -11.45 -1.49 -0.07
C PRO A 167 -12.04 -2.53 -1.03
N ASP A 168 -13.13 -3.17 -0.61
CA ASP A 168 -14.02 -3.84 -1.57
C ASP A 168 -14.71 -2.83 -2.51
N ARG A 169 -15.42 -3.34 -3.52
CA ARG A 169 -16.07 -2.53 -4.56
C ARG A 169 -17.10 -1.54 -4.01
N HIS A 170 -17.64 -1.79 -2.82
CA HIS A 170 -18.67 -0.97 -2.18
C HIS A 170 -18.14 -0.16 -0.99
N MET A 171 -16.83 -0.20 -0.74
CA MET A 171 -16.18 0.39 0.42
C MET A 171 -16.71 -0.16 1.77
N GLN A 172 -17.30 -1.35 1.79
CA GLN A 172 -17.88 -1.97 2.97
C GLN A 172 -16.87 -2.80 3.77
N GLY A 173 -15.82 -3.27 3.14
CA GLY A 173 -14.74 -4.02 3.75
C GLY A 173 -13.40 -3.60 3.20
N TRP A 174 -12.36 -4.25 3.71
CA TRP A 174 -10.98 -4.06 3.26
C TRP A 174 -10.49 -5.39 2.72
N LEU A 175 -10.16 -5.42 1.43
CA LEU A 175 -9.49 -6.55 0.78
C LEU A 175 -8.04 -6.65 1.24
N PHE A 176 -7.44 -5.49 1.54
CA PHE A 176 -6.12 -5.38 2.12
C PHE A 176 -6.05 -4.12 2.99
N ARG A 177 -5.39 -4.21 4.14
CA ARG A 177 -5.14 -3.06 5.03
C ARG A 177 -4.00 -3.35 5.99
N GLU A 178 -3.02 -2.46 6.04
CA GLU A 178 -1.97 -2.51 7.06
C GLU A 178 -1.29 -1.13 7.24
N PRO A 179 -0.52 -0.96 8.34
CA PRO A 179 0.38 0.18 8.51
C PRO A 179 1.37 0.30 7.34
N ILE A 180 1.58 1.53 6.87
CA ILE A 180 2.42 1.79 5.68
C ILE A 180 3.88 1.43 5.91
N ASP A 181 4.37 1.53 7.14
CA ASP A 181 5.73 1.14 7.55
C ASP A 181 5.91 -0.39 7.47
N ALA A 182 4.86 -1.15 7.83
CA ALA A 182 4.83 -2.60 7.66
C ALA A 182 4.82 -2.96 6.17
N PHE A 183 4.05 -2.23 5.35
CA PHE A 183 3.99 -2.43 3.90
C PHE A 183 5.32 -2.16 3.20
N ILE A 184 6.03 -1.09 3.57
CA ILE A 184 7.34 -0.73 2.98
C ILE A 184 8.37 -1.85 3.18
N LYS A 185 8.36 -2.54 4.34
CA LYS A 185 9.27 -3.67 4.63
C LYS A 185 9.04 -4.87 3.71
N ARG A 186 7.89 -4.95 3.02
CA ARG A 186 7.58 -6.07 2.14
C ARG A 186 8.30 -5.99 0.79
N TYR A 187 8.71 -4.80 0.36
CA TYR A 187 9.54 -4.65 -0.84
C TYR A 187 10.88 -5.40 -0.74
N ASP A 188 11.40 -5.56 0.48
CA ASP A 188 12.63 -6.33 0.74
C ASP A 188 12.41 -7.84 0.52
N GLN A 189 11.19 -8.35 0.77
CA GLN A 189 10.84 -9.76 0.59
C GLN A 189 10.74 -10.14 -0.89
N GLN A 190 10.23 -9.24 -1.74
CA GLN A 190 10.13 -9.49 -3.17
C GLN A 190 11.51 -9.58 -3.85
N SER A 191 12.51 -8.88 -3.32
CA SER A 191 13.89 -8.93 -3.79
C SER A 191 14.58 -10.29 -3.53
N THR A 192 14.07 -11.07 -2.57
CA THR A 192 14.63 -12.40 -2.23
C THR A 192 14.06 -13.57 -3.04
N ALA A 193 12.97 -13.36 -3.79
CA ALA A 193 12.28 -14.44 -4.51
C ALA A 193 12.90 -14.84 -5.86
N GLY A 194 14.10 -14.34 -6.20
CA GLY A 194 14.68 -14.48 -7.55
C GLY A 194 16.16 -14.85 -7.60
N GLN A 195 16.74 -15.43 -6.55
CA GLN A 195 18.08 -16.02 -6.66
C GLN A 195 17.93 -17.53 -6.88
N ASP A 196 17.82 -17.94 -8.14
CA ASP A 196 17.95 -19.35 -8.52
C ASP A 196 19.34 -19.83 -8.09
N ASP A 197 19.38 -20.76 -7.15
CA ASP A 197 20.60 -21.46 -6.79
C ASP A 197 20.99 -22.37 -7.98
N LEU A 198 21.84 -21.83 -8.85
CA LEU A 198 22.42 -22.54 -9.99
C LEU A 198 23.56 -23.50 -9.56
N ALA A 199 23.78 -23.72 -8.26
CA ALA A 199 24.77 -24.69 -7.80
C ALA A 199 24.29 -26.12 -8.11
N VAL A 200 24.66 -26.62 -9.29
CA VAL A 200 24.55 -28.04 -9.62
C VAL A 200 25.77 -28.76 -9.04
N PRO A 201 25.64 -29.59 -7.99
CA PRO A 201 26.77 -30.34 -7.45
C PRO A 201 27.24 -31.34 -8.51
N LYS A 202 28.44 -31.11 -9.06
CA LYS A 202 29.10 -32.09 -9.94
C LYS A 202 29.66 -33.22 -9.08
N LEU A 203 28.96 -34.36 -9.05
CA LEU A 203 29.53 -35.60 -8.52
C LEU A 203 30.77 -35.97 -9.33
N LYS A 204 31.93 -36.08 -8.66
CA LYS A 204 33.13 -36.69 -9.25
C LYS A 204 32.80 -38.15 -9.58
N LYS A 205 32.69 -38.47 -10.87
CA LYS A 205 32.67 -39.87 -11.33
C LYS A 205 34.05 -40.47 -11.02
N ASN A 206 34.02 -41.62 -10.35
CA ASN A 206 35.17 -42.47 -9.98
C ASN A 206 35.82 -42.15 -8.64
N ILE A 207 35.11 -42.44 -7.54
CA ILE A 207 35.79 -43.08 -6.40
C ILE A 207 35.78 -44.57 -6.73
N GLY A 208 36.82 -44.99 -7.45
CA GLY A 208 37.02 -46.39 -7.82
C GLY A 208 37.10 -47.24 -6.56
N LYS A 209 36.30 -48.31 -6.52
CA LYS A 209 36.51 -49.44 -5.62
C LYS A 209 37.95 -49.91 -5.77
N GLN A 210 38.76 -49.74 -4.74
CA GLN A 210 40.03 -50.45 -4.62
C GLN A 210 39.70 -51.82 -4.02
N GLN A 211 39.38 -52.76 -4.90
CA GLN A 211 39.41 -54.20 -4.63
C GLN A 211 40.03 -54.89 -5.84
N ASP A 212 41.25 -55.38 -5.64
CA ASP A 212 41.83 -56.66 -6.13
C ASP A 212 43.33 -56.60 -5.78
N LYS A 213 43.85 -57.42 -4.85
CA LYS A 213 44.24 -58.84 -4.99
C LYS A 213 44.96 -59.14 -6.30
N ASP A 214 46.29 -59.24 -6.25
CA ASP A 214 47.02 -60.52 -6.41
C ASP A 214 48.56 -60.33 -6.47
N GLY A 215 49.31 -61.33 -5.98
CA GLY A 215 50.62 -61.66 -6.54
C GLY A 215 51.85 -61.63 -5.60
N THR A 216 52.12 -62.80 -4.99
CA THR A 216 53.43 -63.40 -4.63
C THR A 216 54.75 -62.64 -4.92
N GLY A 217 55.64 -62.63 -3.93
CA GLY A 217 57.09 -62.41 -4.09
C GLY A 217 57.87 -62.74 -2.81
N SER A 218 58.53 -63.91 -2.83
CA SER A 218 59.65 -64.46 -2.02
C SER A 218 59.86 -64.03 -0.57
#